data_AF-A0A559IED3-F1
#
_entry.id   AF-A0A559IED3-F1
#
_cell.length_a   1.000
_cell.length_b   1.000
_cell.length_c   1.000
_cell.angle_alpha   90.00
_cell.angle_beta   90.00
_cell.angle_gamma   90.00
#
_symmetry.space_group_name_H-M   'P 1'
#
loop_
_entity.id
_entity.type
_entity.pdbx_description
1 polymer ?
#
loop_
_entity_poly.entity_id
_entity_poly.type
_entity_poly.pdbx_seq_one_letter_code
_entity_poly.pdbx_strand_id
1 'polypeptide(L)'
;MEFLILVLATVNWFWQGFVFMKVWNWFPTELFGAPAISLAGSMGLLLGLVFLRSINIGKKHENPTAEDRLKDVISMSISYAFVLLFGFILQAFI
;
A
#
# COMPACT_ATOMS: atom_id res chain seq x y z
N MET A 1 8.03 -7.21 -21.51
CA MET A 1 8.35 -6.78 -20.12
C MET A 1 7.30 -5.85 -19.54
N GLU A 2 6.83 -4.83 -20.27
CA GLU A 2 5.86 -3.86 -19.72
C GLU A 2 4.53 -4.48 -19.25
N PHE A 3 3.99 -5.46 -19.98
CA PHE A 3 2.79 -6.19 -19.55
C PHE A 3 2.98 -6.88 -18.19
N LEU A 4 4.14 -7.49 -17.96
CA LEU A 4 4.46 -8.15 -16.69
C LEU A 4 4.58 -7.13 -15.55
N ILE A 5 5.20 -5.97 -15.82
CA ILE A 5 5.28 -4.86 -14.85
C ILE A 5 3.88 -4.35 -14.51
N LEU A 6 2.99 -4.21 -15.49
CA LEU A 6 1.62 -3.75 -15.27
C LEU A 6 0.80 -4.74 -14.43
N VAL A 7 0.92 -6.04 -14.70
CA VAL A 7 0.28 -7.08 -13.90
C VAL A 7 0.82 -7.08 -12.46
N LEU A 8 2.15 -7.03 -12.28
CA LEU A 8 2.78 -6.94 -10.96
C LEU A 8 2.39 -5.68 -10.21
N ALA A 9 2.35 -4.53 -10.87
CA ALA A 9 1.92 -3.27 -10.26
C ALA A 9 0.44 -3.34 -9.81
N THR A 10 -0.41 -3.96 -10.62
CA THR A 10 -1.83 -4.16 -10.28
C THR A 10 -1.97 -5.07 -9.07
N VAL A 11 -1.30 -6.23 -9.07
CA VAL A 11 -1.29 -7.16 -7.93
C VAL A 11 -0.73 -6.49 -6.68
N ASN A 12 0.36 -5.74 -6.81
CA ASN A 12 0.95 -4.98 -5.71
C ASN A 12 -0.03 -3.94 -5.16
N TRP A 13 -0.82 -3.26 -6.01
CA TRP A 13 -1.81 -2.31 -5.54
C TRP A 13 -2.94 -2.98 -4.73
N PHE A 14 -3.42 -4.15 -5.16
CA PHE A 14 -4.35 -4.96 -4.35
C PHE A 14 -3.71 -5.43 -3.04
N TRP A 15 -2.45 -5.84 -3.07
CA TRP A 15 -1.69 -6.23 -1.88
C TRP A 15 -1.60 -5.09 -0.87
N GLN A 16 -1.27 -3.87 -1.33
CA GLN A 16 -1.24 -2.67 -0.49
C GLN A 16 -2.60 -2.36 0.12
N GLY A 17 -3.67 -2.45 -0.68
CA GLY A 17 -5.04 -2.27 -0.22
C GLY A 17 -5.43 -3.28 0.87
N PHE A 18 -5.04 -4.54 0.71
CA PHE A 18 -5.28 -5.60 1.69
C PHE A 18 -4.53 -5.36 3.00
N VAL A 19 -3.23 -5.06 2.92
CA VAL A 19 -2.41 -4.79 4.11
C VAL A 19 -2.93 -3.55 4.85
N PHE A 20 -3.27 -2.47 4.13
CA PHE A 20 -3.84 -1.27 4.75
C PHE A 20 -5.17 -1.56 5.44
N MET A 21 -6.05 -2.34 4.81
CA MET A 21 -7.31 -2.78 5.43
C MET A 21 -7.06 -3.54 6.73
N LYS A 22 -6.13 -4.52 6.73
CA LYS A 22 -5.81 -5.31 7.92
C LYS A 22 -5.29 -4.44 9.04
N VAL A 23 -4.26 -3.63 8.77
CA VAL A 23 -3.67 -2.72 9.76
C VAL A 23 -4.71 -1.71 10.28
N TRP A 24 -5.56 -1.15 9.41
CA TRP A 24 -6.61 -0.22 9.84
C TRP A 24 -7.59 -0.88 10.82
N ASN A 25 -8.04 -2.09 10.49
CA ASN A 25 -9.01 -2.81 11.29
C ASN A 25 -8.40 -3.37 12.59
N TRP A 26 -7.08 -3.53 12.68
CA TRP A 26 -6.39 -3.93 13.91
C TRP A 26 -6.08 -2.74 14.83
N PHE A 27 -5.62 -1.61 14.30
CA PHE A 27 -5.17 -0.49 15.14
C PHE A 27 -6.22 0.62 15.25
N PRO A 28 -6.53 1.42 14.20
CA PRO A 28 -7.56 2.44 14.29
C PRO A 28 -8.90 1.98 14.84
N THR A 29 -9.37 0.81 14.42
CA THR A 29 -10.65 0.30 14.86
C THR A 29 -10.64 -0.10 16.33
N GLU A 30 -9.61 -0.82 16.80
CA GLU A 30 -9.56 -1.28 18.19
C GLU A 30 -9.14 -0.17 19.17
N LEU A 31 -8.18 0.68 18.79
CA LEU A 31 -7.62 1.71 19.68
C LEU A 31 -8.44 3.00 19.73
N PHE A 32 -9.04 3.40 18.61
CA PHE A 32 -9.77 4.68 18.49
C PHE A 32 -11.26 4.50 18.24
N GLY A 33 -11.77 3.26 18.18
CA GLY A 33 -13.16 2.98 17.84
C GLY A 33 -13.54 3.40 16.42
N ALA A 34 -12.55 3.50 15.51
CA ALA A 34 -12.80 3.89 14.12
C ALA A 34 -13.62 2.81 13.38
N PRO A 35 -14.48 3.19 12.43
CA PRO A 35 -15.23 2.21 11.66
C PRO A 35 -14.28 1.29 10.88
N ALA A 36 -14.57 -0.02 10.93
CA ALA A 36 -13.85 -1.00 10.13
C ALA A 36 -14.06 -0.71 8.64
N ILE A 37 -13.00 -0.83 7.87
CA ILE A 37 -13.02 -0.60 6.43
C ILE A 37 -12.98 -1.92 5.67
N SER A 38 -13.71 -1.96 4.56
CA SER A 38 -13.63 -3.04 3.57
C SER A 38 -12.43 -2.82 2.65
N LEU A 39 -12.08 -3.83 1.85
CA LEU A 39 -11.02 -3.71 0.84
C LEU A 39 -11.30 -2.58 -0.17
N ALA A 40 -12.56 -2.37 -0.54
CA ALA A 40 -12.94 -1.25 -1.39
C ALA A 40 -12.69 0.10 -0.70
N GLY A 41 -13.01 0.19 0.60
CA GLY A 41 -12.73 1.38 1.41
C GLY A 41 -11.24 1.66 1.56
N SER A 42 -10.43 0.64 1.80
CA SER A 42 -8.97 0.78 1.92
C SER A 42 -8.33 1.24 0.60
N MET A 43 -8.76 0.67 -0.53
CA MET A 43 -8.29 1.08 -1.86
C MET A 43 -8.71 2.51 -2.19
N GLY A 44 -9.94 2.91 -1.84
CA GLY A 44 -10.43 4.28 -2.01
C GLY A 44 -9.60 5.30 -1.22
N LEU A 45 -9.28 4.99 0.05
CA LEU A 45 -8.42 5.83 0.88
C LEU A 45 -6.99 5.91 0.33
N LEU A 46 -6.43 4.77 -0.11
CA LEU A 46 -5.12 4.73 -0.76
C LEU A 46 -5.07 5.61 -2.01
N LEU A 47 -6.09 5.56 -2.87
CA LEU A 47 -6.21 6.45 -4.03
C LEU A 47 -6.25 7.92 -3.61
N GLY A 48 -7.04 8.25 -2.60
CA GLY A 48 -7.09 9.61 -2.04
C GLY A 48 -5.73 10.10 -1.55
N LEU A 49 -4.99 9.25 -0.82
CA LEU A 49 -3.64 9.56 -0.34
C LEU A 49 -2.65 9.75 -1.49
N VAL A 50 -2.69 8.88 -2.51
CA VAL A 50 -1.84 8.99 -3.70
C VAL A 50 -2.18 10.27 -4.47
N PHE A 51 -3.46 10.60 -4.62
CA PHE A 51 -3.90 11.83 -5.26
C PHE A 51 -3.41 13.07 -4.52
N LEU A 52 -3.59 13.14 -3.20
CA LEU A 52 -3.08 14.25 -2.37
C LEU A 52 -1.55 14.36 -2.45
N ARG A 53 -0.85 13.23 -2.46
CA ARG A 53 0.61 13.17 -2.65
C ARG A 53 1.02 13.68 -4.03
N SER A 54 0.25 13.36 -5.07
CA SER A 54 0.54 13.79 -6.45
C SER A 54 0.39 15.30 -6.64
N ILE A 55 -0.60 15.92 -5.97
CA ILE A 55 -0.81 17.37 -6.01
C ILE A 55 0.34 18.11 -5.31
N ASN A 56 0.86 17.56 -4.23
CA ASN A 56 1.89 18.21 -3.40
C ASN A 56 3.34 18.03 -3.88
N ILE A 57 3.59 17.15 -4.85
CA ILE A 57 4.96 16.77 -5.22
C ILE A 57 5.23 17.15 -6.67
N GLY A 58 5.79 18.35 -6.87
CA GLY A 58 6.52 18.70 -8.09
C GLY A 58 7.84 17.93 -8.14
N LYS A 59 7.83 16.66 -8.57
CA LYS A 59 9.05 15.91 -8.85
C LYS A 59 9.18 15.63 -10.33
N LYS A 60 10.24 16.22 -10.90
CA LYS A 60 10.82 15.89 -12.20
C LYS A 60 11.25 14.42 -12.13
N HIS A 61 10.50 13.54 -12.77
CA HIS A 61 10.92 12.15 -12.93
C HIS A 61 11.90 12.07 -14.09
N GLU A 62 13.17 11.84 -13.78
CA GLU A 62 14.11 11.22 -14.72
C GLU A 62 13.45 9.94 -15.27
N ASN A 63 13.45 9.75 -16.59
CA ASN A 63 12.78 8.62 -17.24
C ASN A 63 13.32 7.30 -16.66
N PRO A 64 12.58 6.62 -15.75
CA PRO A 64 13.11 5.45 -15.08
C PRO A 64 13.10 4.28 -16.04
N THR A 65 14.22 3.54 -16.07
CA THR A 65 14.37 2.32 -16.87
C THR A 65 13.36 1.26 -16.42
N ALA A 66 13.02 0.31 -17.31
CA ALA A 66 12.07 -0.75 -16.97
C ALA A 66 12.50 -1.60 -15.76
N GLU A 67 13.82 -1.75 -15.55
CA GLU A 67 14.39 -2.45 -14.41
C GLU A 67 14.17 -1.69 -13.08
N ASP A 68 14.30 -0.36 -13.09
CA ASP A 68 14.09 0.48 -11.90
C ASP A 68 12.64 0.41 -11.45
N ARG A 69 11.70 0.43 -12.41
CA ARG A 69 10.26 0.27 -12.13
C ARG A 69 9.93 -1.08 -11.52
N LEU A 70 10.58 -2.15 -11.98
CA LEU A 70 10.38 -3.50 -11.43
C LEU A 70 10.92 -3.60 -10.00
N LYS A 71 12.12 -3.04 -9.75
CA LYS A 71 12.72 -2.97 -8.41
C LYS A 71 11.82 -2.20 -7.43
N ASP A 72 11.25 -1.07 -7.86
CA ASP A 72 10.33 -0.29 -7.04
C ASP A 72 9.08 -1.08 -6.65
N VAL A 73 8.45 -1.79 -7.60
CA VAL A 73 7.25 -2.60 -7.33
C VAL A 73 7.55 -3.72 -6.33
N ILE A 74 8.68 -4.41 -6.48
CA ILE A 74 9.10 -5.50 -5.58
C ILE A 74 9.44 -4.95 -4.19
N SER A 75 10.25 -3.88 -4.12
CA SER A 75 10.65 -3.24 -2.87
C SER A 75 9.44 -2.76 -2.07
N MET A 76 8.47 -2.16 -2.77
CA MET A 76 7.21 -1.73 -2.15
C MET A 76 6.40 -2.93 -1.64
N SER A 77 6.29 -4.01 -2.42
CA SER A 77 5.59 -5.24 -1.99
C SER A 77 6.19 -5.83 -0.70
N ILE A 78 7.52 -5.90 -0.63
CA ILE A 78 8.27 -6.38 0.54
C ILE A 78 8.03 -5.48 1.75
N SER A 79 8.07 -4.16 1.56
CA SER A 79 7.82 -3.20 2.64
C SER A 79 6.42 -3.38 3.25
N TYR A 80 5.40 -3.57 2.42
CA TYR A 80 4.04 -3.86 2.90
C TYR A 80 3.92 -5.24 3.58
N ALA A 81 4.69 -6.24 3.14
CA ALA A 81 4.76 -7.52 3.85
C ALA A 81 5.36 -7.37 5.25
N PHE A 82 6.42 -6.56 5.41
CA PHE A 82 6.96 -6.24 6.74
C PHE A 82 5.95 -5.49 7.60
N VAL A 83 5.23 -4.51 7.05
CA VAL A 83 4.17 -3.79 7.78
C VAL A 83 3.08 -4.75 8.26
N LEU A 84 2.67 -5.71 7.43
CA LEU A 84 1.70 -6.72 7.83
C LEU A 84 2.25 -7.62 8.96
N LEU A 85 3.51 -8.05 8.86
CA LEU A 85 4.18 -8.85 9.89
C LEU A 85 4.23 -8.09 11.22
N PHE A 86 4.68 -6.83 11.21
CA PHE A 86 4.67 -5.98 12.40
C PHE A 86 3.27 -5.76 12.94
N GLY A 87 2.28 -5.56 12.06
CA GLY A 87 0.89 -5.46 12.44
C GLY A 87 0.40 -6.69 13.18
N PHE A 88 0.78 -7.88 12.71
CA PHE A 88 0.41 -9.15 13.34
C PHE A 88 1.09 -9.35 14.69
N ILE A 89 2.38 -9.00 14.79
CA ILE A 89 3.12 -9.06 16.05
C ILE A 89 2.44 -8.15 17.09
N LEU A 90 2.18 -6.90 16.72
CA LEU A 90 1.58 -5.92 17.60
C LEU A 90 0.12 -6.27 17.97
N GLN A 91 -0.65 -6.85 17.05
CA GLN A 91 -2.00 -7.34 17.33
C GLN A 91 -1.98 -8.42 18.42
N ALA A 92 -0.90 -9.21 18.55
CA ALA A 92 -0.81 -10.19 19.63
C ALA A 92 -0.65 -9.55 21.03
N PHE A 93 -0.39 -8.24 21.11
CA PHE A 93 -0.21 -7.50 22.36
C PHE A 93 -1.34 -6.52 22.68
N ILE A 94 -2.29 -6.32 21.76
CA ILE A 94 -3.49 -5.48 21.91
C ILE A 94 -4.67 -6.41 22.20
#